data_AF-A0A939WWZ1-F1
#
_entry.id   AF-A0A939WWZ1-F1
#
_cell.length_a   1.000
_cell.length_b   1.000
_cell.length_c   1.000
_cell.angle_alpha   90.00
_cell.angle_beta   90.00
_cell.angle_gamma   90.00
#
_symmetry.space_group_name_H-M   'P 1'
#
loop_
_entity.id
_entity.type
_entity.pdbx_description
1 polymer ?
#
loop_
_entity_poly.entity_id
_entity_poly.type
_entity_poly.pdbx_seq_one_letter_code
_entity_poly.pdbx_strand_id
1 'polypeptide(L)'
;MDSNENFSKQIIEAVEAKAAWFDSSELPKLLEAFRNTKGYVTNFVSILTRKGFIQDDPYKHEKKISSVGPIDDSPFLETERATAIGTRLSDYDNMLDFICSYVKFTVDGLQMETIKKLVAFNNSIPWGSLSNTSPKQISKALSEIINSVKNSTDTMSISMLNDILSLLSKEYSAINDYLKSIADFQRENYKALVRKNIIELDDFDKEQAKSSTSNAIAMIRKFFPQTMGKKPFYNELITELVAEEFGPNAEALSLKLLSKLEIKTNTAKQKVSSAPDAHEMIMEAVRILGSTSSQFEVIKQKLVENKTTLDNQQNSFLHQLKAAIRKAFGLKEKPTEYKLTVTETVTHTTRTEIVRIQEFIADIDKRSRVYSAISLRKNAGYMKLDQLPDTKILEFVNKQLSECQKILVLLPSLDTYFKASASAMNGSKIRGIKIEISALKGILHKANQQKADFAAIAEEKAQLQKLGFRNA
;
A
#
# COMPACT_ATOMS: atom_id res chain seq x y z
N MET A 1 -14.01 48.73 -7.76
CA MET A 1 -14.47 47.79 -8.79
C MET A 1 -13.43 46.70 -9.06
N ASP A 2 -12.14 46.94 -8.82
CA ASP A 2 -11.05 45.99 -9.15
C ASP A 2 -10.83 44.81 -8.17
N SER A 3 -11.33 44.87 -6.94
CA SER A 3 -11.03 43.84 -5.93
C SER A 3 -11.71 42.50 -6.22
N ASN A 4 -12.98 42.49 -6.65
CA ASN A 4 -13.76 41.25 -6.83
C ASN A 4 -13.41 40.45 -8.09
N GLU A 5 -13.09 41.12 -9.21
CA GLU A 5 -12.65 40.42 -10.43
C GLU A 5 -11.26 39.79 -10.26
N ASN A 6 -10.42 40.37 -9.39
CA ASN A 6 -9.15 39.78 -9.02
C ASN A 6 -9.34 38.49 -8.19
N PHE A 7 -10.35 38.43 -7.32
CA PHE A 7 -10.62 37.25 -6.49
C PHE A 7 -11.13 36.03 -7.26
N SER A 8 -12.06 36.22 -8.22
CA SER A 8 -12.56 35.11 -9.06
C SER A 8 -11.42 34.42 -9.81
N LYS A 9 -10.51 35.20 -10.40
CA LYS A 9 -9.30 34.70 -11.06
C LYS A 9 -8.36 33.98 -10.09
N GLN A 10 -8.10 34.56 -8.91
CA GLN A 10 -7.28 33.91 -7.87
C GLN A 10 -7.85 32.57 -7.41
N ILE A 11 -9.18 32.46 -7.27
CA ILE A 11 -9.84 31.20 -6.89
C ILE A 11 -9.67 30.15 -7.99
N ILE A 12 -9.84 30.52 -9.26
CA ILE A 12 -9.65 29.62 -10.40
C ILE A 12 -8.20 29.10 -10.42
N GLU A 13 -7.22 30.00 -10.31
CA GLU A 13 -5.80 29.63 -10.26
C GLU A 13 -5.47 28.73 -9.06
N ALA A 14 -6.01 29.05 -7.87
CA ALA A 14 -5.81 28.23 -6.67
C ALA A 14 -6.43 26.83 -6.79
N VAL A 15 -7.60 26.70 -7.42
CA VAL A 15 -8.21 25.40 -7.70
C VAL A 15 -7.38 24.61 -8.72
N GLU A 16 -6.93 25.23 -9.80
CA GLU A 16 -6.09 24.56 -10.82
C GLU A 16 -4.77 24.07 -10.20
N ALA A 17 -4.11 24.90 -9.40
CA ALA A 17 -2.90 24.51 -8.67
C ALA A 17 -3.17 23.36 -7.69
N LYS A 18 -4.28 23.41 -6.95
CA LYS A 18 -4.66 22.35 -6.01
C LYS A 18 -5.04 21.05 -6.72
N ALA A 19 -5.64 21.12 -7.89
CA ALA A 19 -5.93 19.95 -8.72
C ALA A 19 -4.63 19.24 -9.12
N ALA A 20 -3.65 19.99 -9.62
CA ALA A 20 -2.33 19.47 -9.96
C ALA A 20 -1.64 18.83 -8.73
N TRP A 21 -1.75 19.46 -7.56
CA TRP A 21 -1.22 18.91 -6.31
C TRP A 21 -1.90 17.60 -5.89
N PHE A 22 -3.23 17.48 -6.03
CA PHE A 22 -3.94 16.23 -5.77
C PHE A 22 -3.42 15.12 -6.67
N ASP A 23 -3.31 15.38 -7.98
CA ASP A 23 -2.83 14.42 -8.97
C ASP A 23 -1.39 13.97 -8.72
N SER A 24 -0.51 14.89 -8.30
CA SER A 24 0.90 14.59 -8.08
C SER A 24 1.21 14.01 -6.69
N SER A 25 0.39 14.31 -5.68
CA SER A 25 0.77 14.10 -4.27
C SER A 25 -0.20 13.23 -3.48
N GLU A 26 -1.51 13.50 -3.51
CA GLU A 26 -2.48 12.82 -2.63
C GLU A 26 -3.13 11.60 -3.28
N LEU A 27 -3.55 11.71 -4.55
CA LEU A 27 -4.20 10.62 -5.27
C LEU A 27 -3.30 9.40 -5.49
N PRO A 28 -1.97 9.54 -5.70
CA PRO A 28 -1.06 8.39 -5.68
C PRO A 28 -1.06 7.63 -4.34
N LYS A 29 -1.18 8.35 -3.20
CA LYS A 29 -1.26 7.72 -1.88
C LYS A 29 -2.57 6.98 -1.68
N LEU A 30 -3.68 7.52 -2.18
CA LEU A 30 -4.97 6.83 -2.17
C LEU A 30 -4.90 5.51 -2.98
N LEU A 31 -4.29 5.53 -4.17
CA LEU A 31 -4.06 4.32 -4.96
C LEU A 31 -3.17 3.32 -4.20
N GLU A 32 -2.12 3.80 -3.53
CA GLU A 32 -1.26 2.95 -2.69
C GLU A 32 -2.04 2.32 -1.53
N ALA A 33 -2.94 3.06 -0.87
CA ALA A 33 -3.77 2.54 0.21
C ALA A 33 -4.69 1.40 -0.27
N PHE A 34 -5.29 1.52 -1.47
CA PHE A 34 -6.05 0.43 -2.09
C PHE A 34 -5.17 -0.79 -2.42
N ARG A 35 -3.96 -0.58 -2.94
CA ARG A 35 -3.00 -1.66 -3.21
C ARG A 35 -2.55 -2.39 -1.95
N ASN A 36 -2.31 -1.64 -0.87
CA ASN A 36 -1.98 -2.19 0.44
C ASN A 36 -3.15 -3.03 0.97
N THR A 37 -4.37 -2.49 0.91
CA THR A 37 -5.60 -3.20 1.28
C THR A 37 -5.71 -4.52 0.53
N LYS A 38 -5.49 -4.53 -0.79
CA LYS A 38 -5.49 -5.76 -1.60
C LYS A 38 -4.50 -6.79 -1.05
N GLY A 39 -3.25 -6.39 -0.83
CA GLY A 39 -2.24 -7.30 -0.29
C GLY A 39 -2.62 -7.88 1.07
N TYR A 40 -3.19 -7.05 1.96
CA TYR A 40 -3.63 -7.49 3.28
C TYR A 40 -4.86 -8.42 3.21
N VAL A 41 -5.83 -8.13 2.33
CA VAL A 41 -7.00 -8.98 2.09
C VAL A 41 -6.58 -10.34 1.54
N THR A 42 -5.68 -10.38 0.55
CA THR A 42 -5.18 -11.65 0.00
C THR A 42 -4.56 -12.52 1.11
N ASN A 43 -3.77 -11.92 2.01
CA ASN A 43 -3.19 -12.62 3.16
C ASN A 43 -4.25 -13.07 4.18
N PHE A 44 -5.22 -12.20 4.48
CA PHE A 44 -6.35 -12.50 5.35
C PHE A 44 -7.15 -13.72 4.85
N VAL A 45 -7.55 -13.70 3.58
CA VAL A 45 -8.26 -14.79 2.91
C VAL A 45 -7.45 -16.09 2.97
N SER A 46 -6.15 -16.02 2.66
CA SER A 46 -5.28 -17.20 2.70
C SER A 46 -5.23 -17.87 4.07
N ILE A 47 -5.19 -17.09 5.16
CA ILE A 47 -5.23 -17.63 6.52
C ILE A 47 -6.56 -18.34 6.78
N LEU A 48 -7.68 -17.70 6.43
CA LEU A 48 -9.01 -18.26 6.66
C LEU A 48 -9.26 -19.54 5.84
N THR A 49 -8.87 -19.57 4.57
CA THR A 49 -8.98 -20.76 3.71
C THR A 49 -8.13 -21.91 4.26
N ARG A 50 -6.85 -21.65 4.60
CA ARG A 50 -5.96 -22.69 5.16
C ARG A 50 -6.47 -23.29 6.46
N LYS A 51 -7.22 -22.52 7.23
CA LYS A 51 -7.84 -22.95 8.49
C LYS A 51 -9.23 -23.58 8.29
N GLY A 52 -9.77 -23.58 7.08
CA GLY A 52 -11.07 -24.15 6.74
C GLY A 52 -12.26 -23.31 7.20
N PHE A 53 -12.07 -22.04 7.55
CA PHE A 53 -13.17 -21.16 7.96
C PHE A 53 -13.99 -20.62 6.78
N ILE A 54 -13.39 -20.56 5.61
CA ILE A 54 -14.02 -20.17 4.34
C ILE A 54 -13.61 -21.15 3.25
N GLN A 55 -14.40 -21.21 2.18
CA GLN A 55 -14.08 -21.98 0.98
C GLN A 55 -13.63 -21.04 -0.13
N ASP A 56 -12.74 -21.52 -1.00
CA ASP A 56 -12.35 -20.76 -2.19
C ASP A 56 -13.53 -20.67 -3.17
N ASP A 57 -13.64 -19.52 -3.84
CA ASP A 57 -14.64 -19.28 -4.88
C ASP A 57 -14.20 -19.97 -6.20
N PRO A 58 -14.90 -21.02 -6.65
CA PRO A 58 -14.51 -21.75 -7.85
C PRO A 58 -14.65 -20.91 -9.14
N TYR A 59 -15.45 -19.84 -9.11
CA TYR A 59 -15.72 -18.98 -10.26
C TYR A 59 -14.94 -17.67 -10.23
N LYS A 60 -13.96 -17.52 -9.32
CA LYS A 60 -13.18 -16.29 -9.13
C LYS A 60 -12.65 -15.70 -10.45
N HIS A 61 -12.17 -16.54 -11.36
CA HIS A 61 -11.55 -16.14 -12.62
C HIS A 61 -12.55 -15.86 -13.76
N GLU A 62 -13.81 -16.26 -13.60
CA GLU A 62 -14.85 -16.10 -14.63
C GLU A 62 -15.64 -14.80 -14.46
N LYS A 63 -15.53 -14.16 -13.29
CA LYS A 63 -16.25 -12.93 -12.96
C LYS A 63 -15.69 -11.74 -13.72
N LYS A 64 -16.55 -11.08 -14.51
CA LYS A 64 -16.24 -9.83 -15.22
C LYS A 64 -16.72 -8.63 -14.40
N ILE A 65 -15.79 -7.78 -13.98
CA ILE A 65 -16.09 -6.52 -13.32
C ILE A 65 -16.00 -5.39 -14.33
N SER A 66 -17.09 -4.65 -14.50
CA SER A 66 -17.18 -3.51 -15.42
C SER A 66 -17.27 -2.16 -14.70
N SER A 67 -17.64 -2.15 -13.42
CA SER A 67 -17.80 -0.94 -12.64
C SER A 67 -17.58 -1.18 -11.15
N VAL A 68 -17.20 -0.13 -10.44
CA VAL A 68 -17.06 -0.15 -8.97
C VAL A 68 -18.44 -0.18 -8.32
N GLY A 69 -18.63 -1.10 -7.38
CA GLY A 69 -19.87 -1.24 -6.61
C GLY A 69 -19.63 -1.83 -5.23
N PRO A 70 -20.65 -1.76 -4.35
CA PRO A 70 -20.57 -2.44 -3.06
C PRO A 70 -20.57 -3.96 -3.23
N ILE A 71 -20.04 -4.67 -2.23
CA ILE A 71 -20.11 -6.14 -2.18
C ILE A 71 -21.48 -6.57 -1.67
N ASP A 72 -21.95 -7.72 -2.14
CA ASP A 72 -23.20 -8.33 -1.68
C ASP A 72 -23.20 -8.50 -0.16
N ASP A 73 -24.31 -8.11 0.46
CA ASP A 73 -24.54 -8.19 1.91
C ASP A 73 -25.87 -8.90 2.22
N SER A 74 -26.40 -9.66 1.27
CA SER A 74 -27.64 -10.40 1.43
C SER A 74 -27.56 -11.41 2.61
N PRO A 75 -28.67 -11.76 3.25
CA PRO A 75 -28.68 -12.87 4.21
C PRO A 75 -28.27 -14.20 3.53
N PHE A 76 -27.67 -15.12 4.29
CA PHE A 76 -27.36 -16.47 3.84
C PHE A 76 -27.64 -17.48 4.97
N LEU A 77 -27.77 -18.75 4.61
CA LEU A 77 -27.95 -19.82 5.59
C LEU A 77 -26.63 -20.12 6.30
N GLU A 78 -26.69 -20.43 7.60
CA GLU A 78 -25.49 -20.70 8.41
C GLU A 78 -24.66 -21.88 7.86
N THR A 79 -25.32 -22.87 7.26
CA THR A 79 -24.70 -24.01 6.58
C THR A 79 -23.89 -23.61 5.35
N GLU A 80 -24.20 -22.47 4.73
CA GLU A 80 -23.56 -21.94 3.54
C GLU A 80 -22.51 -20.86 3.86
N ARG A 81 -22.35 -20.49 5.15
CA ARG A 81 -21.51 -19.37 5.59
C ARG A 81 -20.10 -19.41 5.01
N ALA A 82 -19.45 -20.57 5.04
CA ALA A 82 -18.07 -20.70 4.58
C ALA A 82 -17.94 -20.40 3.07
N THR A 83 -18.91 -20.83 2.27
CA THR A 83 -18.98 -20.59 0.83
C THR A 83 -19.39 -19.14 0.54
N ALA A 84 -20.42 -18.63 1.21
CA ALA A 84 -20.92 -17.26 1.00
C ALA A 84 -19.85 -16.21 1.33
N ILE A 85 -19.16 -16.35 2.47
CA ILE A 85 -18.09 -15.42 2.86
C ILE A 85 -16.86 -15.58 1.96
N GLY A 86 -16.51 -16.81 1.58
CA GLY A 86 -15.46 -17.07 0.60
C GLY A 86 -15.68 -16.33 -0.72
N THR A 87 -16.89 -16.44 -1.28
CA THR A 87 -17.31 -15.73 -2.49
C THR A 87 -17.27 -14.21 -2.31
N ARG A 88 -17.79 -13.67 -1.20
CA ARG A 88 -17.78 -12.22 -0.97
C ARG A 88 -16.38 -11.63 -0.81
N LEU A 89 -15.48 -12.35 -0.13
CA LEU A 89 -14.08 -11.92 0.00
C LEU A 89 -13.34 -12.03 -1.34
N SER A 90 -13.67 -13.05 -2.16
CA SER A 90 -13.20 -13.17 -3.54
C SER A 90 -13.67 -11.99 -4.40
N ASP A 91 -14.94 -11.59 -4.29
CA ASP A 91 -15.50 -10.43 -4.99
C ASP A 91 -14.84 -9.12 -4.53
N TYR A 92 -14.60 -8.97 -3.23
CA TYR A 92 -13.88 -7.82 -2.68
C TYR A 92 -12.44 -7.75 -3.22
N ASP A 93 -11.71 -8.86 -3.26
CA ASP A 93 -10.34 -8.95 -3.80
C ASP A 93 -10.29 -8.64 -5.30
N ASN A 94 -11.22 -9.18 -6.09
CA ASN A 94 -11.35 -8.88 -7.51
C ASN A 94 -11.71 -7.41 -7.77
N MET A 95 -12.59 -6.82 -6.94
CA MET A 95 -12.93 -5.41 -7.04
C MET A 95 -11.75 -4.50 -6.70
N LEU A 96 -10.93 -4.85 -5.69
CA LEU A 96 -9.68 -4.15 -5.41
C LEU A 96 -8.71 -4.21 -6.59
N ASP A 97 -8.60 -5.36 -7.26
CA ASP A 97 -7.80 -5.49 -8.47
C ASP A 97 -8.30 -4.60 -9.60
N PHE A 98 -9.63 -4.56 -9.81
CA PHE A 98 -10.26 -3.69 -10.79
C PHE A 98 -9.98 -2.21 -10.47
N ILE A 99 -10.17 -1.79 -9.22
CA ILE A 99 -9.90 -0.42 -8.77
C ILE A 99 -8.45 -0.05 -9.04
N CYS A 100 -7.49 -0.90 -8.62
CA CYS A 100 -6.06 -0.61 -8.76
C CYS A 100 -5.57 -0.57 -10.21
N SER A 101 -6.28 -1.23 -11.13
CA SER A 101 -5.84 -1.42 -12.52
C SER A 101 -6.56 -0.52 -13.51
N TYR A 102 -7.85 -0.21 -13.28
CA TYR A 102 -8.71 0.44 -14.27
C TYR A 102 -9.28 1.79 -13.81
N VAL A 103 -9.33 2.07 -12.50
CA VAL A 103 -9.79 3.38 -12.03
C VAL A 103 -8.67 4.41 -12.18
N LYS A 104 -8.98 5.54 -12.82
CA LYS A 104 -8.05 6.65 -12.97
C LYS A 104 -8.04 7.50 -11.70
N PHE A 105 -6.99 7.36 -10.89
CA PHE A 105 -6.75 8.19 -9.71
C PHE A 105 -6.20 9.56 -10.10
N THR A 106 -7.06 10.36 -10.71
CA THR A 106 -6.82 11.76 -11.08
C THR A 106 -8.05 12.58 -10.68
N VAL A 107 -7.92 13.90 -10.55
CA VAL A 107 -9.06 14.79 -10.31
C VAL A 107 -10.11 14.61 -11.40
N ASP A 108 -9.71 14.48 -12.66
CA ASP A 108 -10.68 14.25 -13.75
C ASP A 108 -11.35 12.86 -13.68
N GLY A 109 -10.61 11.83 -13.27
CA GLY A 109 -11.14 10.47 -13.14
C GLY A 109 -12.03 10.25 -11.92
N LEU A 110 -11.73 10.93 -10.81
CA LEU A 110 -12.45 10.83 -9.53
C LEU A 110 -13.54 11.89 -9.42
N GLN A 111 -14.53 11.81 -10.31
CA GLN A 111 -15.75 12.61 -10.22
C GLN A 111 -16.61 12.17 -9.02
N MET A 112 -17.59 13.01 -8.64
CA MET A 112 -18.49 12.77 -7.49
C MET A 112 -19.13 11.38 -7.47
N GLU A 113 -19.55 10.87 -8.63
CA GLU A 113 -20.16 9.53 -8.73
C GLU A 113 -19.15 8.41 -8.47
N THR A 114 -17.95 8.51 -9.06
CA THR A 114 -16.86 7.54 -8.83
C THR A 114 -16.45 7.51 -7.36
N ILE A 115 -16.31 8.69 -6.74
CA ILE A 115 -15.99 8.78 -5.31
C ILE A 115 -17.07 8.11 -4.46
N LYS A 116 -18.36 8.37 -4.73
CA LYS A 116 -19.47 7.70 -4.03
C LYS A 116 -19.40 6.18 -4.15
N LYS A 117 -19.09 5.65 -5.35
CA LYS A 117 -18.92 4.21 -5.59
C LYS A 117 -17.75 3.64 -4.79
N LEU A 118 -16.60 4.34 -4.75
CA LEU A 118 -15.44 3.95 -3.97
C LEU A 118 -15.71 3.96 -2.46
N VAL A 119 -16.45 4.96 -1.96
CA VAL A 119 -16.88 5.01 -0.55
C VAL A 119 -17.82 3.84 -0.22
N ALA A 120 -18.82 3.57 -1.07
CA ALA A 120 -19.74 2.45 -0.87
C ALA A 120 -18.99 1.10 -0.88
N PHE A 121 -18.04 0.94 -1.79
CA PHE A 121 -17.16 -0.21 -1.85
C PHE A 121 -16.31 -0.36 -0.57
N ASN A 122 -15.56 0.68 -0.18
CA ASN A 122 -14.70 0.64 1.01
C ASN A 122 -15.52 0.31 2.27
N ASN A 123 -16.71 0.88 2.38
CA ASN A 123 -17.63 0.64 3.50
C ASN A 123 -18.36 -0.70 3.43
N SER A 124 -18.20 -1.50 2.37
CA SER A 124 -18.80 -2.85 2.28
C SER A 124 -18.27 -3.74 3.39
N ILE A 125 -16.97 -3.64 3.70
CA ILE A 125 -16.34 -4.31 4.85
C ILE A 125 -15.69 -3.24 5.75
N PRO A 126 -16.35 -2.85 6.86
CA PRO A 126 -15.83 -1.82 7.74
C PRO A 126 -14.75 -2.42 8.66
N TRP A 127 -13.54 -2.61 8.13
CA TRP A 127 -12.43 -3.29 8.83
C TRP A 127 -12.10 -2.71 10.21
N GLY A 128 -12.33 -1.40 10.42
CA GLY A 128 -12.14 -0.74 11.72
C GLY A 128 -13.27 -0.93 12.74
N SER A 129 -14.41 -1.50 12.35
CA SER A 129 -15.59 -1.62 13.21
C SER A 129 -16.37 -2.91 12.94
N LEU A 130 -15.68 -4.02 12.64
CA LEU A 130 -16.30 -5.34 12.54
C LEU A 130 -16.93 -5.72 13.89
N SER A 131 -18.17 -6.19 13.87
CA SER A 131 -18.91 -6.54 15.09
C SER A 131 -19.94 -7.63 14.84
N ASN A 132 -20.13 -8.52 15.81
CA ASN A 132 -21.19 -9.54 15.82
C ASN A 132 -22.61 -8.92 15.92
N THR A 133 -22.71 -7.64 16.35
CA THR A 133 -23.98 -6.89 16.45
C THR A 133 -24.24 -5.99 15.25
N SER A 134 -23.38 -6.04 14.24
CA SER A 134 -23.52 -5.24 13.03
C SER A 134 -24.82 -5.61 12.28
N PRO A 135 -25.56 -4.62 11.74
CA PRO A 135 -26.69 -4.89 10.85
C PRO A 135 -26.24 -5.47 9.51
N LYS A 136 -24.96 -5.29 9.13
CA LYS A 136 -24.37 -5.90 7.93
C LYS A 136 -24.03 -7.37 8.16
N GLN A 137 -24.56 -8.24 7.32
CA GLN A 137 -24.37 -9.68 7.41
C GLN A 137 -22.90 -10.08 7.27
N ILE A 138 -22.17 -9.47 6.33
CA ILE A 138 -20.75 -9.74 6.12
C ILE A 138 -19.90 -9.36 7.35
N SER A 139 -20.20 -8.25 8.01
CA SER A 139 -19.47 -7.78 9.19
C SER A 139 -19.70 -8.71 10.39
N LYS A 140 -20.94 -9.12 10.60
CA LYS A 140 -21.31 -10.09 11.63
C LYS A 140 -20.58 -11.41 11.44
N ALA A 141 -20.68 -11.99 10.25
CA ALA A 141 -20.09 -13.29 9.93
C ALA A 141 -18.56 -13.27 9.99
N LEU A 142 -17.91 -12.22 9.48
CA LEU A 142 -16.46 -12.07 9.58
C LEU A 142 -16.02 -11.94 11.04
N SER A 143 -16.75 -11.18 11.86
CA SER A 143 -16.45 -11.03 13.28
C SER A 143 -16.57 -12.36 14.03
N GLU A 144 -17.58 -13.18 13.73
CA GLU A 144 -17.72 -14.55 14.27
C GLU A 144 -16.57 -15.49 13.85
N ILE A 145 -16.18 -15.46 12.57
CA ILE A 145 -15.04 -16.22 12.05
C ILE A 145 -13.74 -15.79 12.74
N ILE A 146 -13.50 -14.48 12.85
CA ILE A 146 -12.32 -13.93 13.53
C ILE A 146 -12.27 -14.38 14.99
N ASN A 147 -13.41 -14.36 15.70
CA ASN A 147 -13.49 -14.84 17.07
C ASN A 147 -13.18 -16.34 17.19
N SER A 148 -13.64 -17.14 16.22
CA SER A 148 -13.31 -18.58 16.16
C SER A 148 -11.82 -18.82 15.92
N VAL A 149 -11.15 -18.02 15.08
CA VAL A 149 -9.70 -18.08 14.91
C VAL A 149 -8.98 -17.69 16.20
N LYS A 150 -9.43 -16.63 16.90
CA LYS A 150 -8.86 -16.16 18.16
C LYS A 150 -9.00 -17.17 19.31
N ASN A 151 -10.03 -18.00 19.27
CA ASN A 151 -10.25 -19.07 20.24
C ASN A 151 -9.48 -20.36 19.90
N SER A 152 -8.75 -20.40 18.78
CA SER A 152 -7.92 -21.55 18.42
C SER A 152 -6.61 -21.58 19.23
N THR A 153 -5.93 -22.73 19.26
CA THR A 153 -4.65 -22.89 19.97
C THR A 153 -3.44 -22.41 19.16
N ASP A 154 -3.63 -21.97 17.91
CA ASP A 154 -2.54 -21.51 17.03
C ASP A 154 -2.21 -20.03 17.27
N THR A 155 -1.30 -19.78 18.20
CA THR A 155 -0.84 -18.44 18.57
C THR A 155 -0.19 -17.68 17.42
N MET A 156 0.43 -18.37 16.46
CA MET A 156 1.06 -17.74 15.28
C MET A 156 0.00 -17.19 14.33
N SER A 157 -1.02 -17.99 14.00
CA SER A 157 -2.14 -17.52 13.17
C SER A 157 -2.91 -16.38 13.83
N ILE A 158 -3.08 -16.41 15.16
CA ILE A 158 -3.73 -15.34 15.92
C ILE A 158 -2.94 -14.03 15.82
N SER A 159 -1.61 -14.07 16.02
CA SER A 159 -0.76 -12.89 15.90
C SER A 159 -0.82 -12.30 14.48
N MET A 160 -0.63 -13.14 13.46
CA MET A 160 -0.69 -12.71 12.06
C MET A 160 -2.05 -12.10 11.70
N LEU A 161 -3.14 -12.71 12.17
CA LEU A 161 -4.49 -12.21 11.94
C LEU A 161 -4.68 -10.82 12.57
N ASN A 162 -4.23 -10.62 13.82
CA ASN A 162 -4.35 -9.34 14.50
C ASN A 162 -3.54 -8.24 13.81
N ASP A 163 -2.32 -8.55 13.35
CA ASP A 163 -1.48 -7.61 12.61
C ASP A 163 -2.15 -7.18 11.30
N ILE A 164 -2.69 -8.15 10.54
CA ILE A 164 -3.41 -7.88 9.29
C ILE A 164 -4.67 -7.05 9.54
N LEU A 165 -5.46 -7.37 10.58
CA LEU A 165 -6.65 -6.60 10.94
C LEU A 165 -6.33 -5.17 11.35
N SER A 166 -5.23 -4.96 12.07
CA SER A 166 -4.75 -3.62 12.42
C SER A 166 -4.37 -2.81 11.18
N LEU A 167 -3.65 -3.44 10.24
CA LEU A 167 -3.27 -2.82 8.97
C LEU A 167 -4.49 -2.51 8.11
N LEU A 168 -5.45 -3.44 7.99
CA LEU A 168 -6.70 -3.23 7.26
C LEU A 168 -7.54 -2.08 7.86
N SER A 169 -7.64 -2.00 9.18
CA SER A 169 -8.33 -0.90 9.87
C SER A 169 -7.68 0.47 9.60
N LYS A 170 -6.34 0.50 9.60
CA LYS A 170 -5.58 1.71 9.26
C LYS A 170 -5.83 2.15 7.82
N GLU A 171 -5.67 1.26 6.85
CA GLU A 171 -5.89 1.59 5.43
C GLU A 171 -7.35 1.95 5.15
N TYR A 172 -8.31 1.26 5.77
CA TYR A 172 -9.74 1.59 5.67
C TYR A 172 -10.03 3.04 6.05
N SER A 173 -9.46 3.50 7.17
CA SER A 173 -9.62 4.88 7.65
C SER A 173 -8.94 5.88 6.71
N ALA A 174 -7.71 5.59 6.28
CA ALA A 174 -6.96 6.43 5.36
C ALA A 174 -7.69 6.60 4.02
N ILE A 175 -8.23 5.51 3.44
CA ILE A 175 -9.02 5.56 2.20
C ILE A 175 -10.23 6.48 2.37
N ASN A 176 -10.98 6.36 3.46
CA ASN A 176 -12.13 7.22 3.72
C ASN A 176 -11.73 8.69 3.87
N ASP A 177 -10.62 8.98 4.54
CA ASP A 177 -10.11 10.35 4.70
C ASP A 177 -9.70 10.97 3.37
N TYR A 178 -8.96 10.23 2.54
CA TYR A 178 -8.59 10.68 1.20
C TYR A 178 -9.82 10.87 0.30
N LEU A 179 -10.76 9.92 0.30
CA LEU A 179 -12.00 10.00 -0.48
C LEU A 179 -12.86 11.19 -0.06
N LYS A 180 -12.91 11.50 1.24
CA LYS A 180 -13.58 12.69 1.75
C LYS A 180 -12.86 13.97 1.30
N SER A 181 -11.53 14.00 1.39
CA SER A 181 -10.74 15.16 0.98
C SER A 181 -10.93 15.49 -0.51
N ILE A 182 -10.84 14.49 -1.39
CA ILE A 182 -11.09 14.69 -2.82
C ILE A 182 -12.56 15.02 -3.09
N ALA A 183 -13.52 14.47 -2.35
CA ALA A 183 -14.93 14.85 -2.49
C ALA A 183 -15.17 16.33 -2.16
N ASP A 184 -14.60 16.80 -1.05
CA ASP A 184 -14.69 18.20 -0.65
C ASP A 184 -14.04 19.10 -1.71
N PHE A 185 -12.90 18.70 -2.27
CA PHE A 185 -12.23 19.44 -3.34
C PHE A 185 -13.03 19.48 -4.64
N GLN A 186 -13.65 18.37 -5.05
CA GLN A 186 -14.45 18.33 -6.28
C GLN A 186 -15.67 19.25 -6.26
N ARG A 187 -16.22 19.54 -5.07
CA ARG A 187 -17.25 20.57 -4.91
C ARG A 187 -16.72 21.95 -5.28
N GLU A 188 -15.52 22.30 -4.80
CA GLU A 188 -14.85 23.56 -5.13
C GLU A 188 -14.46 23.62 -6.61
N ASN A 189 -13.93 22.51 -7.14
CA ASN A 189 -13.58 22.38 -8.55
C ASN A 189 -14.81 22.57 -9.46
N TYR A 190 -15.95 22.00 -9.10
CA TYR A 190 -17.22 22.23 -9.80
C TYR A 190 -17.61 23.71 -9.80
N LYS A 191 -17.54 24.39 -8.65
CA LYS A 191 -17.85 25.82 -8.55
C LYS A 191 -16.89 26.68 -9.38
N ALA A 192 -15.58 26.37 -9.37
CA ALA A 192 -14.58 27.06 -10.18
C ALA A 192 -14.81 26.89 -11.69
N LEU A 193 -15.24 25.71 -12.15
CA LEU A 193 -15.64 25.52 -13.55
C LEU A 193 -16.82 26.40 -13.93
N VAL A 194 -17.81 26.57 -13.04
CA VAL A 194 -18.95 27.47 -13.28
C VAL A 194 -18.49 28.93 -13.31
N ARG A 195 -17.57 29.35 -12.42
CA ARG A 195 -16.97 30.69 -12.48
C ARG A 195 -16.33 30.95 -13.85
N LYS A 196 -15.40 30.07 -14.23
CA LYS A 196 -14.61 30.18 -15.46
C LYS A 196 -15.46 30.16 -16.73
N ASN A 197 -16.47 29.29 -16.79
CA ASN A 197 -17.21 29.04 -18.03
C ASN A 197 -18.54 29.83 -18.14
N ILE A 198 -19.02 30.43 -17.05
CA ILE A 198 -20.30 31.17 -17.03
C ILE A 198 -20.13 32.58 -16.51
N ILE A 199 -19.57 32.77 -15.32
CA ILE A 199 -19.52 34.09 -14.67
C ILE A 199 -18.50 35.02 -15.34
N GLU A 200 -17.41 34.47 -15.84
CA GLU A 200 -16.37 35.21 -16.58
C GLU A 200 -16.70 35.40 -18.08
N LEU A 201 -17.90 35.04 -18.54
CA LEU A 201 -18.33 35.36 -19.91
C LEU A 201 -18.63 36.85 -20.03
N ASP A 202 -18.22 37.47 -21.14
CA ASP A 202 -18.50 38.88 -21.44
C ASP A 202 -20.02 39.18 -21.48
N ASP A 203 -20.83 38.20 -21.92
CA ASP A 203 -22.30 38.30 -21.99
C ASP A 203 -23.00 38.09 -20.63
N PHE A 204 -22.26 37.78 -19.55
CA PHE A 204 -22.84 37.59 -18.23
C PHE A 204 -22.98 38.93 -17.49
N ASP A 205 -24.22 39.39 -17.30
CA ASP A 205 -24.51 40.64 -16.60
C ASP A 205 -24.28 40.51 -15.08
N LYS A 206 -23.06 40.85 -14.64
CA LYS A 206 -22.66 40.81 -13.23
C LYS A 206 -23.43 41.80 -12.34
N GLU A 207 -23.94 42.90 -12.89
CA GLU A 207 -24.70 43.91 -12.12
C GLU A 207 -26.13 43.43 -11.87
N GLN A 208 -26.77 42.84 -12.88
CA GLN A 208 -28.06 42.17 -12.70
C GLN A 208 -27.94 40.99 -11.72
N ALA A 209 -26.81 40.29 -11.68
CA ALA A 209 -26.58 39.16 -10.77
C ALA A 209 -26.54 39.61 -9.30
N LYS A 210 -25.92 40.76 -9.03
CA LYS A 210 -25.84 41.35 -7.68
C LYS A 210 -27.20 41.80 -7.13
N SER A 211 -28.16 42.10 -8.01
CA SER A 211 -29.47 42.64 -7.60
C SER A 211 -30.28 41.68 -6.71
N SER A 212 -30.18 40.37 -6.93
CA SER A 212 -30.75 39.35 -6.05
C SER A 212 -30.14 37.97 -6.29
N THR A 213 -30.08 37.15 -5.24
CA THR A 213 -29.66 35.73 -5.31
C THR A 213 -30.47 34.94 -6.33
N SER A 214 -31.79 35.20 -6.42
CA SER A 214 -32.68 34.54 -7.38
C SER A 214 -32.29 34.85 -8.83
N ASN A 215 -31.97 36.12 -9.11
CA ASN A 215 -31.56 36.57 -10.44
C ASN A 215 -30.22 35.94 -10.86
N ALA A 216 -29.23 35.91 -9.96
CA ALA A 216 -27.95 35.26 -10.21
C ALA A 216 -28.11 33.76 -10.55
N ILE A 217 -28.92 33.02 -9.78
CA ILE A 217 -29.18 31.59 -10.04
C ILE A 217 -29.89 31.40 -11.39
N ALA A 218 -30.88 32.24 -11.70
CA ALA A 218 -31.61 32.18 -12.96
C ALA A 218 -30.69 32.41 -14.17
N MET A 219 -29.76 33.37 -14.07
CA MET A 219 -28.79 33.63 -15.13
C MET A 219 -27.78 32.50 -15.28
N ILE A 220 -27.22 31.98 -14.18
CA ILE A 220 -26.34 30.80 -14.26
C ILE A 220 -27.08 29.64 -14.95
N ARG A 221 -28.34 29.39 -14.58
CA ARG A 221 -29.19 28.35 -15.20
C ARG A 221 -29.42 28.57 -16.69
N LYS A 222 -29.52 29.82 -17.16
CA LYS A 222 -29.66 30.17 -18.58
C LYS A 222 -28.43 29.76 -19.40
N PHE A 223 -27.23 30.07 -18.91
CA PHE A 223 -25.97 29.80 -19.61
C PHE A 223 -25.45 28.37 -19.43
N PHE A 224 -25.91 27.65 -18.41
CA PHE A 224 -25.40 26.33 -18.03
C PHE A 224 -25.45 25.26 -19.16
N PRO A 225 -26.57 25.08 -19.90
CA PRO A 225 -26.65 24.03 -20.92
C PRO A 225 -25.66 24.22 -22.07
N GLN A 226 -25.30 25.47 -22.38
CA GLN A 226 -24.43 25.81 -23.50
C GLN A 226 -22.94 25.68 -23.14
N THR A 227 -22.59 25.78 -21.86
CA THR A 227 -21.20 25.92 -21.39
C THR A 227 -20.70 24.72 -20.59
N MET A 228 -21.58 24.02 -19.87
CA MET A 228 -21.21 22.93 -18.95
C MET A 228 -21.43 21.52 -19.53
N GLY A 229 -21.93 21.42 -20.76
CA GLY A 229 -22.10 20.17 -21.50
C GLY A 229 -22.97 19.15 -20.75
N LYS A 230 -22.43 17.95 -20.49
CA LYS A 230 -23.15 16.86 -19.79
C LYS A 230 -23.06 16.92 -18.26
N LYS A 231 -22.48 17.97 -17.67
CA LYS A 231 -22.39 18.07 -16.21
C LYS A 231 -23.77 18.33 -15.60
N PRO A 232 -24.12 17.70 -14.47
CA PRO A 232 -25.39 17.93 -13.79
C PRO A 232 -25.41 19.30 -13.10
N PHE A 233 -26.60 19.92 -13.04
CA PHE A 233 -26.82 21.18 -12.33
C PHE A 233 -27.06 20.94 -10.83
N TYR A 234 -26.06 21.21 -10.00
CA TYR A 234 -26.17 21.07 -8.55
C TYR A 234 -26.67 22.36 -7.89
N ASN A 235 -27.98 22.46 -7.64
CA ASN A 235 -28.61 23.66 -7.03
C ASN A 235 -27.89 24.14 -5.77
N GLU A 236 -27.52 23.22 -4.87
CA GLU A 236 -26.82 23.57 -3.62
C GLU A 236 -25.47 24.24 -3.87
N LEU A 237 -24.66 23.70 -4.78
CA LEU A 237 -23.34 24.24 -5.11
C LEU A 237 -23.43 25.59 -5.85
N ILE A 238 -24.46 25.76 -6.68
CA ILE A 238 -24.71 27.04 -7.36
C ILE A 238 -25.17 28.10 -6.37
N THR A 239 -26.04 27.76 -5.41
CA THR A 239 -26.45 28.68 -4.35
C THR A 239 -25.25 29.07 -3.47
N GLU A 240 -24.40 28.11 -3.12
CA GLU A 240 -23.14 28.35 -2.40
C GLU A 240 -22.22 29.30 -3.18
N LEU A 241 -22.03 29.04 -4.48
CA LEU A 241 -21.26 29.91 -5.38
C LEU A 241 -21.83 31.34 -5.46
N VAL A 242 -23.14 31.49 -5.62
CA VAL A 242 -23.79 32.82 -5.69
C VAL A 242 -23.60 33.60 -4.40
N ALA A 243 -23.64 32.92 -3.24
CA ALA A 243 -23.35 33.55 -1.95
C ALA A 243 -21.89 34.00 -1.83
N GLU A 244 -20.95 33.22 -2.39
CA GLU A 244 -19.51 33.56 -2.44
C GLU A 244 -19.21 34.75 -3.36
N GLU A 245 -19.92 34.88 -4.48
CA GLU A 245 -19.65 35.92 -5.50
C GLU A 245 -20.46 37.22 -5.32
N PHE A 246 -21.75 37.07 -5.00
CA PHE A 246 -22.73 38.17 -5.02
C PHE A 246 -23.43 38.39 -3.68
N GLY A 247 -23.11 37.59 -2.66
CA GLY A 247 -23.70 37.70 -1.33
C GLY A 247 -23.18 38.90 -0.53
N PRO A 248 -23.90 39.32 0.53
CA PRO A 248 -23.48 40.44 1.39
C PRO A 248 -22.16 40.18 2.12
N ASN A 249 -21.78 38.91 2.30
CA ASN A 249 -20.52 38.48 2.93
C ASN A 249 -19.52 37.87 1.93
N ALA A 250 -19.67 38.18 0.64
CA ALA A 250 -18.87 37.58 -0.45
C ALA A 250 -17.35 37.67 -0.21
N GLU A 251 -16.86 38.82 0.25
CA GLU A 251 -15.43 39.04 0.51
C GLU A 251 -14.89 38.11 1.62
N ALA A 252 -15.61 38.01 2.74
CA ALA A 252 -15.23 37.13 3.85
C ALA A 252 -15.28 35.64 3.46
N LEU A 253 -16.28 35.25 2.66
CA LEU A 253 -16.42 33.88 2.16
C LEU A 253 -15.33 33.53 1.15
N SER A 254 -14.96 34.46 0.28
CA SER A 254 -13.90 34.29 -0.72
C SER A 254 -12.52 34.13 -0.07
N LEU A 255 -12.19 34.93 0.94
CA LEU A 255 -10.95 34.78 1.72
C LEU A 255 -10.90 33.43 2.47
N LYS A 256 -12.03 33.02 3.04
CA LYS A 256 -12.16 31.70 3.67
C LYS A 256 -11.98 30.56 2.65
N LEU A 257 -12.48 30.72 1.43
CA LEU A 257 -12.30 29.74 0.36
C LEU A 257 -10.83 29.68 -0.09
N LEU A 258 -10.17 30.82 -0.30
CA LEU A 258 -8.75 30.87 -0.66
C LEU A 258 -7.87 30.19 0.40
N SER A 259 -8.11 30.45 1.69
CA SER A 259 -7.40 29.74 2.77
C SER A 259 -7.68 28.23 2.80
N LYS A 260 -8.89 27.79 2.43
CA LYS A 260 -9.22 26.37 2.27
C LYS A 260 -8.51 25.75 1.05
N LEU A 261 -8.34 26.51 -0.03
CA LEU A 261 -7.68 26.09 -1.26
C LEU A 261 -6.16 26.16 -1.20
N GLU A 262 -5.62 26.85 -0.19
CA GLU A 262 -4.18 26.87 0.06
C GLU A 262 -3.64 25.44 0.06
N ILE A 263 -2.71 25.19 -0.86
CA ILE A 263 -1.99 23.93 -0.89
C ILE A 263 -1.15 23.97 0.37
N LYS A 264 -1.48 23.10 1.32
CA LYS A 264 -0.56 22.77 2.41
C LYS A 264 0.61 22.05 1.76
N THR A 265 1.51 22.82 1.16
CA THR A 265 2.82 22.32 0.80
C THR A 265 3.37 21.78 2.11
N ASN A 266 3.53 20.47 2.15
CA ASN A 266 4.58 19.89 2.97
C ASN A 266 5.95 20.32 2.38
N THR A 267 6.21 21.62 2.18
CA THR A 267 7.33 22.16 2.96
C THR A 267 6.90 21.86 4.37
N ALA A 268 7.45 20.81 4.94
CA ALA A 268 7.25 20.53 6.33
C ALA A 268 7.63 21.81 7.11
N LYS A 269 6.64 22.68 7.36
CA LYS A 269 6.42 23.15 8.71
C LYS A 269 6.12 21.88 9.47
N GLN A 270 7.22 21.19 9.77
CA GLN A 270 7.39 20.47 11.00
C GLN A 270 6.53 21.24 12.00
N LYS A 271 5.56 20.53 12.59
CA LYS A 271 5.31 20.79 14.00
C LYS A 271 6.68 21.10 14.60
N VAL A 272 6.80 22.12 15.41
CA VAL A 272 7.89 22.20 16.37
C VAL A 272 7.69 21.04 17.38
N SER A 273 7.69 19.80 16.90
CA SER A 273 8.49 18.74 17.46
C SER A 273 9.89 19.02 16.92
N SER A 274 10.83 19.28 17.82
CA SER A 274 12.27 19.08 17.63
C SER A 274 12.63 18.45 16.28
N ALA A 275 13.49 19.11 15.48
CA ALA A 275 14.05 18.61 14.23
C ALA A 275 14.06 17.07 14.19
N PRO A 276 13.52 16.41 13.14
CA PRO A 276 13.49 14.96 13.04
C PRO A 276 14.87 14.46 13.38
N ASP A 277 14.92 13.65 14.44
CA ASP A 277 16.17 13.15 14.93
C ASP A 277 16.77 12.31 13.80
N ALA A 278 17.84 12.82 13.18
CA ALA A 278 18.50 12.17 12.06
C ALA A 278 18.94 10.75 12.48
N HIS A 279 19.23 10.59 13.77
CA HIS A 279 19.49 9.31 14.39
C HIS A 279 18.27 8.38 14.34
N GLU A 280 17.08 8.86 14.72
CA GLU A 280 15.84 8.07 14.64
C GLU A 280 15.52 7.65 13.20
N MET A 281 15.81 8.51 12.20
CA MET A 281 15.59 8.18 10.78
C MET A 281 16.47 7.02 10.30
N ILE A 282 17.76 7.04 10.61
CA ILE A 282 18.65 5.93 10.21
C ILE A 282 18.33 4.65 11.01
N MET A 283 17.90 4.79 12.27
CA MET A 283 17.46 3.65 13.09
C MET A 283 16.12 3.07 12.63
N GLU A 284 15.25 3.86 11.99
CA GLU A 284 14.06 3.34 11.32
C GLU A 284 14.44 2.48 10.09
N ALA A 285 15.47 2.85 9.33
CA ALA A 285 16.00 1.99 8.26
C ALA A 285 16.53 0.65 8.82
N VAL A 286 17.19 0.66 9.98
CA VAL A 286 17.62 -0.54 10.71
C VAL A 286 16.43 -1.41 11.11
N ARG A 287 15.35 -0.81 11.63
CA ARG A 287 14.12 -1.53 12.02
C ARG A 287 13.43 -2.19 10.82
N ILE A 288 13.34 -1.46 9.70
CA ILE A 288 12.78 -1.98 8.45
C ILE A 288 13.62 -3.18 7.97
N LEU A 289 14.96 -3.09 8.01
CA LEU A 289 15.82 -4.24 7.73
C LEU A 289 15.56 -5.40 8.70
N GLY A 290 15.33 -5.13 9.99
CA GLY A 290 14.97 -6.16 10.97
C GLY A 290 13.70 -6.95 10.61
N SER A 291 12.75 -6.32 9.92
CA SER A 291 11.52 -7.00 9.45
C SER A 291 11.77 -8.08 8.38
N THR A 292 12.95 -8.08 7.73
CA THR A 292 13.32 -9.12 6.75
C THR A 292 13.55 -10.50 7.38
N SER A 293 13.77 -10.58 8.70
CA SER A 293 14.00 -11.85 9.42
C SER A 293 12.88 -12.86 9.16
N SER A 294 11.61 -12.42 9.24
CA SER A 294 10.46 -13.31 9.03
C SER A 294 10.43 -13.89 7.61
N GLN A 295 10.77 -13.07 6.60
CA GLN A 295 10.83 -13.50 5.21
C GLN A 295 11.96 -14.51 5.00
N PHE A 296 13.13 -14.29 5.61
CA PHE A 296 14.24 -15.22 5.53
C PHE A 296 13.98 -16.57 6.20
N GLU A 297 13.28 -16.63 7.34
CA GLU A 297 12.88 -17.92 7.91
C GLU A 297 11.94 -18.69 6.98
N VAL A 298 10.94 -18.03 6.38
CA VAL A 298 10.02 -18.68 5.45
C VAL A 298 10.75 -19.17 4.19
N ILE A 299 11.62 -18.34 3.62
CA ILE A 299 12.46 -18.72 2.47
C ILE A 299 13.33 -19.92 2.82
N LYS A 300 14.05 -19.87 3.94
CA LYS A 300 14.90 -20.96 4.43
C LYS A 300 14.10 -22.26 4.59
N GLN A 301 12.94 -22.21 5.25
CA GLN A 301 12.09 -23.38 5.43
C GLN A 301 11.71 -24.00 4.09
N LYS A 302 11.23 -23.18 3.13
CA LYS A 302 10.86 -23.66 1.79
C LYS A 302 12.05 -24.23 1.02
N LEU A 303 13.24 -23.63 1.12
CA LEU A 303 14.45 -24.14 0.50
C LEU A 303 14.87 -25.50 1.09
N VAL A 304 14.75 -25.69 2.41
CA VAL A 304 15.02 -26.96 3.09
C VAL A 304 14.01 -28.04 2.67
N GLU A 305 12.72 -27.70 2.63
CA GLU A 305 11.66 -28.61 2.17
C GLU A 305 11.88 -29.03 0.70
N ASN A 306 12.20 -28.08 -0.17
CA ASN A 306 12.47 -28.35 -1.58
C ASN A 306 13.73 -29.20 -1.77
N LYS A 307 14.80 -28.90 -1.02
CA LYS A 307 16.00 -29.74 -1.02
C LYS A 307 15.70 -31.16 -0.57
N THR A 308 14.99 -31.32 0.55
CA THR A 308 14.62 -32.64 1.07
C THR A 308 13.79 -33.44 0.06
N THR A 309 12.88 -32.76 -0.65
CA THR A 309 12.08 -33.36 -1.73
C THR A 309 12.96 -33.88 -2.88
N LEU A 310 13.95 -33.08 -3.32
CA LEU A 310 14.88 -33.51 -4.37
C LEU A 310 15.83 -34.62 -3.91
N ASP A 311 16.37 -34.54 -2.68
CA ASP A 311 17.24 -35.56 -2.12
C ASP A 311 16.51 -36.91 -2.02
N ASN A 312 15.25 -36.90 -1.58
CA ASN A 312 14.41 -38.10 -1.50
C ASN A 312 14.06 -38.67 -2.88
N GLN A 313 14.00 -37.85 -3.92
CA GLN A 313 13.81 -38.30 -5.30
C GLN A 313 15.07 -39.00 -5.85
N GLN A 314 16.26 -38.60 -5.42
CA GLN A 314 17.55 -39.18 -5.86
C GLN A 314 18.00 -40.38 -5.02
N ASN A 315 17.41 -40.59 -3.84
CA ASN A 315 17.82 -41.64 -2.91
C ASN A 315 17.28 -43.03 -3.30
N SER A 316 18.13 -43.83 -3.95
CA SER A 316 18.00 -45.29 -3.99
C SER A 316 18.49 -45.91 -2.66
N PHE A 317 17.97 -47.08 -2.28
CA PHE A 317 18.25 -47.78 -0.99
C PHE A 317 19.76 -47.88 -0.67
N LEU A 318 20.59 -48.06 -1.70
CA LEU A 318 22.07 -48.11 -1.61
C LEU A 318 22.71 -46.77 -1.18
N HIS A 319 22.07 -45.64 -1.48
CA HIS A 319 22.57 -44.31 -1.12
C HIS A 319 22.34 -44.02 0.37
N GLN A 320 21.20 -44.46 0.93
CA GLN A 320 20.92 -44.39 2.36
C GLN A 320 21.89 -45.26 3.18
N LEU A 321 22.24 -46.45 2.67
CA LEU A 321 23.26 -47.30 3.29
C LEU A 321 24.64 -46.64 3.28
N LYS A 322 25.05 -46.02 2.16
CA LYS A 322 26.33 -45.30 2.04
C LYS A 322 26.40 -44.06 2.95
N ALA A 323 25.29 -43.34 3.09
CA ALA A 323 25.17 -42.19 3.99
C ALA A 323 25.25 -42.61 5.47
N ALA A 324 24.56 -43.70 5.85
CA ALA A 324 24.62 -44.27 7.19
C ALA A 324 26.04 -44.73 7.56
N ILE A 325 26.74 -45.40 6.63
CA ILE A 325 28.14 -45.80 6.82
C ILE A 325 29.05 -44.57 6.98
N ARG A 326 28.94 -43.54 6.14
CA ARG A 326 29.74 -42.31 6.29
C ARG A 326 29.49 -41.60 7.63
N LYS A 327 28.24 -41.57 8.09
CA LYS A 327 27.86 -41.00 9.39
C LYS A 327 28.46 -41.80 10.55
N ALA A 328 28.51 -43.13 10.45
CA ALA A 328 29.15 -44.00 11.44
C ALA A 328 30.68 -43.83 11.51
N PHE A 329 31.32 -43.43 10.41
CA PHE A 329 32.77 -43.21 10.32
C PHE A 329 33.19 -41.72 10.39
N GLY A 330 32.28 -40.80 10.73
CA GLY A 330 32.60 -39.37 10.89
C GLY A 330 33.07 -38.64 9.62
N LEU A 331 32.80 -39.20 8.44
CA LEU A 331 33.19 -38.60 7.16
C LEU A 331 32.20 -37.50 6.76
N LYS A 332 32.69 -36.27 6.53
CA LYS A 332 31.86 -35.13 6.10
C LYS A 332 31.21 -35.43 4.74
N GLU A 333 29.90 -35.24 4.64
CA GLU A 333 29.16 -35.34 3.37
C GLU A 333 29.67 -34.30 2.37
N LYS A 334 29.74 -34.70 1.09
CA LYS A 334 30.10 -33.77 0.02
C LYS A 334 29.00 -32.70 -0.11
N PRO A 335 29.36 -31.40 -0.21
CA PRO A 335 28.38 -30.34 -0.37
C PRO A 335 27.58 -30.54 -1.66
N THR A 336 26.26 -30.29 -1.60
CA THR A 336 25.41 -30.40 -2.79
C THR A 336 25.52 -29.11 -3.59
N GLU A 337 26.01 -29.21 -4.82
CA GLU A 337 26.20 -28.08 -5.73
C GLU A 337 25.06 -28.01 -6.75
N TYR A 338 24.40 -26.85 -6.84
CA TYR A 338 23.39 -26.56 -7.85
C TYR A 338 23.96 -25.62 -8.89
N LYS A 339 23.82 -25.99 -10.16
CA LYS A 339 24.19 -25.14 -11.30
C LYS A 339 22.97 -24.30 -11.68
N LEU A 340 22.99 -23.04 -11.27
CA LEU A 340 21.89 -22.10 -11.49
C LEU A 340 22.15 -21.29 -12.77
N THR A 341 21.08 -21.01 -13.52
CA THR A 341 21.10 -19.99 -14.56
C THR A 341 20.59 -18.70 -13.95
N VAL A 342 21.47 -17.73 -13.77
CA VAL A 342 21.17 -16.41 -13.20
C VAL A 342 21.01 -15.44 -14.36
N THR A 343 19.85 -14.80 -14.44
CA THR A 343 19.58 -13.74 -15.43
C THR A 343 19.74 -12.40 -14.75
N GLU A 344 20.63 -11.57 -15.29
CA GLU A 344 20.86 -10.22 -14.77
C GLU A 344 19.70 -9.29 -15.18
N THR A 345 19.14 -8.56 -14.22
CA THR A 345 17.87 -7.83 -14.41
C THR A 345 17.98 -6.58 -15.28
N VAL A 346 19.19 -6.06 -15.51
CA VAL A 346 19.42 -4.82 -16.28
C VAL A 346 19.86 -5.12 -17.71
N THR A 347 20.73 -6.12 -17.88
CA THR A 347 21.38 -6.46 -19.15
C THR A 347 20.70 -7.65 -19.84
N HIS A 348 19.81 -8.37 -19.15
CA HIS A 348 19.19 -9.63 -19.60
C HIS A 348 20.19 -10.72 -19.99
N THR A 349 21.47 -10.58 -19.62
CA THR A 349 22.49 -11.60 -19.84
C THR A 349 22.29 -12.75 -18.85
N THR A 350 22.51 -13.98 -19.33
CA THR A 350 22.47 -15.18 -18.49
C THR A 350 23.89 -15.62 -18.17
N ARG A 351 24.12 -15.97 -16.89
CA ARG A 351 25.36 -16.59 -16.45
C ARG A 351 25.07 -17.85 -15.66
N THR A 352 25.97 -18.82 -15.72
CA THR A 352 25.90 -20.01 -14.88
C THR A 352 26.62 -19.75 -13.57
N GLU A 353 25.93 -19.95 -12.44
CA GLU A 353 26.48 -19.79 -11.11
C GLU A 353 26.34 -21.09 -10.32
N ILE A 354 27.42 -21.56 -9.71
CA ILE A 354 27.42 -22.78 -8.89
C ILE A 354 27.18 -22.38 -7.45
N VAL A 355 26.07 -22.86 -6.87
CA VAL A 355 25.69 -22.57 -5.50
C VAL A 355 25.75 -23.83 -4.67
N ARG A 356 26.50 -23.79 -3.57
CA ARG A 356 26.46 -24.82 -2.52
C ARG A 356 25.25 -24.58 -1.64
N ILE A 357 24.21 -25.37 -1.83
CA ILE A 357 22.90 -25.08 -1.25
C ILE A 357 22.91 -25.07 0.28
N GLN A 358 23.68 -25.96 0.92
CA GLN A 358 23.80 -25.99 2.38
C GLN A 358 24.45 -24.70 2.93
N GLU A 359 25.51 -24.22 2.27
CA GLU A 359 26.19 -22.97 2.66
C GLU A 359 25.26 -21.77 2.47
N PHE A 360 24.51 -21.75 1.36
CA PHE A 360 23.53 -20.69 1.09
C PHE A 360 22.39 -20.65 2.11
N ILE A 361 21.81 -21.80 2.45
CA ILE A 361 20.77 -21.90 3.49
C ILE A 361 21.32 -21.47 4.86
N ALA A 362 22.56 -21.84 5.18
CA ALA A 362 23.21 -21.43 6.42
C ALA A 362 23.47 -19.91 6.47
N ASP A 363 23.81 -19.28 5.33
CA ASP A 363 23.96 -17.82 5.26
C ASP A 363 22.62 -17.10 5.45
N ILE A 364 21.54 -17.60 4.86
CA ILE A 364 20.17 -17.09 5.10
C ILE A 364 19.81 -17.20 6.58
N ASP A 365 20.08 -18.35 7.22
CA ASP A 365 19.81 -18.56 8.65
C ASP A 365 20.61 -17.58 9.53
N LYS A 366 21.91 -17.43 9.25
CA LYS A 366 22.76 -16.49 9.98
C LYS A 366 22.22 -15.06 9.89
N ARG A 367 21.79 -14.64 8.70
CA ARG A 367 21.22 -13.31 8.45
C ARG A 367 19.87 -13.11 9.11
N SER A 368 19.00 -14.12 9.03
CA SER A 368 17.72 -14.11 9.73
C SER A 368 17.91 -13.81 11.22
N ARG A 369 18.90 -14.46 11.87
CA ARG A 369 19.23 -14.21 13.29
C ARG A 369 19.74 -12.79 13.53
N VAL A 370 20.60 -12.27 12.66
CA VAL A 370 21.07 -10.87 12.74
C VAL A 370 19.89 -9.90 12.67
N TYR A 371 18.97 -10.11 11.73
CA TYR A 371 17.80 -9.25 11.56
C TYR A 371 16.77 -9.40 12.68
N SER A 372 16.59 -10.61 13.21
CA SER A 372 15.79 -10.82 14.41
C SER A 372 16.36 -10.06 15.61
N ALA A 373 17.68 -9.94 15.73
CA ALA A 373 18.32 -9.20 16.83
C ALA A 373 18.12 -7.69 16.76
N ILE A 374 17.65 -7.15 15.63
CA ILE A 374 17.42 -5.71 15.40
C ILE A 374 15.96 -5.39 15.04
N SER A 375 15.05 -6.36 15.09
CA SER A 375 13.66 -6.19 14.64
C SER A 375 12.79 -5.36 15.61
N LEU A 376 13.15 -5.30 16.88
CA LEU A 376 12.43 -4.57 17.92
C LEU A 376 13.37 -3.63 18.68
N ARG A 377 12.87 -2.44 19.07
CA ARG A 377 13.64 -1.43 19.82
C ARG A 377 14.24 -1.95 21.13
N LYS A 378 13.58 -2.92 21.76
CA LYS A 378 14.01 -3.55 23.02
C LYS A 378 15.08 -4.63 22.83
N ASN A 379 15.39 -5.04 21.60
CA ASN A 379 16.36 -6.09 21.37
C ASN A 379 17.77 -5.55 21.61
N ALA A 380 18.63 -6.36 22.26
CA ALA A 380 20.00 -5.95 22.56
C ALA A 380 20.82 -5.59 21.31
N GLY A 381 20.52 -6.19 20.15
CA GLY A 381 21.16 -5.82 18.89
C GLY A 381 20.75 -4.43 18.41
N TYR A 382 19.46 -4.08 18.52
CA TYR A 382 18.96 -2.75 18.20
C TYR A 382 19.57 -1.69 19.12
N MET A 383 19.50 -1.89 20.44
CA MET A 383 20.03 -0.93 21.42
C MET A 383 21.53 -0.69 21.26
N LYS A 384 22.30 -1.72 20.86
CA LYS A 384 23.73 -1.56 20.57
C LYS A 384 23.99 -0.72 19.32
N LEU A 385 23.17 -0.85 18.28
CA LEU A 385 23.26 -0.03 17.08
C LEU A 385 22.86 1.42 17.34
N ASP A 386 21.82 1.63 18.16
CA ASP A 386 21.32 2.94 18.61
C ASP A 386 22.38 3.75 19.38
N GLN A 387 23.39 3.09 19.96
CA GLN A 387 24.50 3.76 20.65
C GLN A 387 25.66 4.15 19.71
N LEU A 388 25.62 3.75 18.44
CA LEU A 388 26.68 4.04 17.49
C LEU A 388 26.48 5.43 16.85
N PRO A 389 27.57 6.06 16.38
CA PRO A 389 27.46 7.25 15.53
C PRO A 389 26.69 6.95 14.24
N ASP A 390 25.90 7.91 13.76
CA ASP A 390 25.05 7.75 12.56
C ASP A 390 25.82 7.27 11.33
N THR A 391 27.09 7.68 11.18
CA THR A 391 27.97 7.22 10.10
C THR A 391 28.19 5.70 10.13
N LYS A 392 28.34 5.11 11.32
CA LYS A 392 28.50 3.67 11.51
C LYS A 392 27.19 2.92 11.30
N ILE A 393 26.06 3.54 11.66
CA ILE A 393 24.74 2.97 11.39
C ILE A 393 24.47 2.97 9.87
N LEU A 394 24.83 4.05 9.17
CA LEU A 394 24.72 4.14 7.71
C LEU A 394 25.62 3.11 7.01
N GLU A 395 26.86 2.92 7.45
CA GLU A 395 27.75 1.85 6.97
C GLU A 395 27.11 0.47 7.15
N PHE A 396 26.52 0.21 8.33
CA PHE A 396 25.81 -1.02 8.61
C PHE A 396 24.63 -1.23 7.66
N VAL A 397 23.74 -0.23 7.51
CA VAL A 397 22.57 -0.29 6.62
C VAL A 397 22.98 -0.55 5.17
N ASN A 398 24.00 0.16 4.66
CA ASN A 398 24.51 -0.06 3.30
C ASN A 398 25.05 -1.47 3.10
N LYS A 399 25.81 -1.98 4.08
CA LYS A 399 26.33 -3.35 4.05
C LYS A 399 25.19 -4.37 4.02
N GLN A 400 24.20 -4.23 4.90
CA GLN A 400 23.05 -5.14 4.97
C GLN A 400 22.22 -5.11 3.68
N LEU A 401 21.96 -3.93 3.10
CA LEU A 401 21.26 -3.81 1.81
C LEU A 401 22.02 -4.51 0.68
N SER A 402 23.32 -4.28 0.56
CA SER A 402 24.18 -4.91 -0.46
C SER A 402 24.17 -6.43 -0.33
N GLU A 403 24.29 -6.95 0.89
CA GLU A 403 24.30 -8.38 1.12
C GLU A 403 22.93 -9.04 0.89
N CYS A 404 21.83 -8.39 1.26
CA CYS A 404 20.48 -8.84 0.92
C CYS A 404 20.25 -8.88 -0.60
N GLN A 405 20.77 -7.89 -1.33
CA GLN A 405 20.67 -7.85 -2.78
C GLN A 405 21.35 -9.06 -3.43
N LYS A 406 22.52 -9.48 -2.92
CA LYS A 406 23.22 -10.69 -3.41
C LYS A 406 22.36 -11.94 -3.26
N ILE A 407 21.66 -12.09 -2.13
CA ILE A 407 20.73 -13.22 -1.92
C ILE A 407 19.55 -13.12 -2.89
N LEU A 408 18.95 -11.94 -3.03
CA LEU A 408 17.80 -11.71 -3.92
C LEU A 408 18.08 -12.03 -5.39
N VAL A 409 19.33 -11.91 -5.84
CA VAL A 409 19.73 -12.30 -7.20
C VAL A 409 19.65 -13.81 -7.40
N LEU A 410 19.95 -14.60 -6.36
CA LEU A 410 20.02 -16.07 -6.46
C LEU A 410 18.67 -16.77 -6.20
N LEU A 411 17.80 -16.18 -5.37
CA LEU A 411 16.52 -16.79 -5.00
C LEU A 411 15.60 -17.12 -6.20
N PRO A 412 15.40 -16.25 -7.20
CA PRO A 412 14.59 -16.58 -8.37
C PRO A 412 15.15 -17.78 -9.14
N SER A 413 16.47 -17.84 -9.34
CA SER A 413 17.13 -18.95 -10.04
C SER A 413 17.03 -20.26 -9.27
N LEU A 414 17.09 -20.21 -7.93
CA LEU A 414 16.82 -21.37 -7.08
C LEU A 414 15.38 -21.86 -7.21
N ASP A 415 14.40 -20.95 -7.18
CA ASP A 415 12.97 -21.27 -7.36
C ASP A 415 12.74 -21.99 -8.71
N THR A 416 13.31 -21.46 -9.79
CA THR A 416 13.27 -22.09 -11.11
C THR A 416 13.97 -23.44 -11.13
N TYR A 417 15.15 -23.55 -10.52
CA TYR A 417 15.92 -24.79 -10.47
C TYR A 417 15.14 -25.90 -9.74
N PHE A 418 14.54 -25.62 -8.58
CA PHE A 418 13.76 -26.61 -7.84
C PHE A 418 12.54 -27.09 -8.62
N LYS A 419 11.84 -26.17 -9.29
CA LYS A 419 10.69 -26.51 -10.14
C LYS A 419 11.08 -27.35 -11.35
N ALA A 420 12.21 -27.05 -11.98
CA ALA A 420 12.71 -27.78 -13.14
C ALA A 420 13.31 -29.16 -12.78
N SER A 421 13.87 -29.31 -11.58
CA SER A 421 14.56 -30.53 -11.15
C SER A 421 13.64 -31.59 -10.53
N ALA A 422 12.42 -31.22 -10.14
CA ALA A 422 11.46 -32.14 -9.55
C ALA A 422 10.80 -33.03 -10.62
N SER A 423 10.59 -34.31 -10.30
CA SER A 423 9.82 -35.20 -11.18
C SER A 423 8.35 -34.80 -11.24
N ALA A 424 7.64 -35.25 -12.28
CA ALA A 424 6.21 -34.98 -12.44
C ALA A 424 5.37 -35.36 -11.19
N MET A 425 5.76 -36.41 -10.45
CA MET A 425 5.09 -36.85 -9.22
C MET A 425 5.41 -35.98 -8.00
N ASN A 426 6.56 -35.30 -7.97
CA ASN A 426 6.98 -34.47 -6.83
C ASN A 426 6.87 -32.97 -7.11
N GLY A 427 6.53 -32.55 -8.33
CA GLY A 427 6.38 -31.14 -8.70
C GLY A 427 5.39 -30.38 -7.81
N SER A 428 4.29 -31.02 -7.39
CA SER A 428 3.29 -30.45 -6.48
C SER A 428 3.79 -30.27 -5.04
N LYS A 429 4.90 -30.92 -4.66
CA LYS A 429 5.53 -30.80 -3.34
C LYS A 429 6.56 -29.67 -3.28
N ILE A 430 6.99 -29.14 -4.42
CA ILE A 430 7.91 -27.99 -4.47
C ILE A 430 7.17 -26.73 -4.04
N ARG A 431 7.65 -26.10 -2.97
CA ARG A 431 7.14 -24.84 -2.45
C ARG A 431 7.81 -23.68 -3.18
N GLY A 432 7.02 -22.89 -3.90
CA GLY A 432 7.50 -21.67 -4.54
C GLY A 432 7.83 -20.55 -3.54
N ILE A 433 8.85 -19.76 -3.83
CA ILE A 433 9.30 -18.62 -3.00
C ILE A 433 9.06 -17.23 -3.62
N LYS A 434 8.29 -17.16 -4.72
CA LYS A 434 8.05 -15.91 -5.48
C LYS A 434 7.37 -14.80 -4.65
N ILE A 435 6.48 -15.18 -3.74
CA ILE A 435 5.77 -14.24 -2.86
C ILE A 435 6.76 -13.61 -1.88
N GLU A 436 7.58 -14.43 -1.24
CA GLU A 436 8.59 -14.00 -0.27
C GLU A 436 9.67 -13.14 -0.94
N ILE A 437 10.09 -13.49 -2.17
CA ILE A 437 11.01 -12.66 -2.96
C ILE A 437 10.42 -11.26 -3.19
N SER A 438 9.12 -11.18 -3.53
CA SER A 438 8.44 -9.90 -3.77
C SER A 438 8.32 -9.08 -2.48
N ALA A 439 7.96 -9.72 -1.37
CA ALA A 439 7.90 -9.08 -0.06
C ALA A 439 9.28 -8.56 0.38
N LEU A 440 10.33 -9.37 0.23
CA LEU A 440 11.70 -9.00 0.56
C LEU A 440 12.17 -7.80 -0.28
N LYS A 441 11.90 -7.78 -1.60
CA LYS A 441 12.18 -6.61 -2.45
C LYS A 441 11.50 -5.34 -1.94
N GLY A 442 10.22 -5.43 -1.53
CA GLY A 442 9.48 -4.31 -0.96
C GLY A 442 10.10 -3.77 0.33
N ILE A 443 10.52 -4.66 1.24
CA ILE A 443 11.19 -4.27 2.49
C ILE A 443 12.52 -3.57 2.18
N LEU A 444 13.35 -4.11 1.28
CA LEU A 444 14.63 -3.50 0.93
C LEU A 444 14.46 -2.14 0.24
N HIS A 445 13.43 -2.00 -0.61
CA HIS A 445 13.12 -0.71 -1.23
C HIS A 445 12.80 0.35 -0.18
N LYS A 446 11.94 0.02 0.79
CA LYS A 446 11.59 0.92 1.91
C LYS A 446 12.81 1.27 2.78
N ALA A 447 13.64 0.28 3.11
CA ALA A 447 14.87 0.53 3.86
C ALA A 447 15.86 1.43 3.10
N ASN A 448 15.98 1.25 1.78
CA ASN A 448 16.85 2.08 0.94
C ASN A 448 16.30 3.51 0.77
N GLN A 449 14.97 3.68 0.76
CA GLN A 449 14.33 4.99 0.76
C GLN A 449 14.63 5.75 2.06
N GLN A 450 14.42 5.14 3.23
CA GLN A 450 14.74 5.77 4.52
C GLN A 450 16.23 6.13 4.64
N LYS A 451 17.10 5.27 4.10
CA LYS A 451 18.54 5.56 4.01
C LYS A 451 18.83 6.78 3.13
N ALA A 452 18.15 6.92 2.00
CA ALA A 452 18.33 8.07 1.09
C ALA A 452 17.85 9.37 1.75
N ASP A 453 16.72 9.33 2.46
CA ASP A 453 16.17 10.46 3.21
C ASP A 453 17.15 10.93 4.31
N PHE A 454 17.73 9.98 5.06
CA PHE A 454 18.80 10.29 6.03
C PHE A 454 20.02 10.94 5.35
N ALA A 455 20.48 10.40 4.22
CA ALA A 455 21.65 10.90 3.52
C ALA A 455 21.44 12.34 3.00
N ALA A 456 20.24 12.66 2.51
CA ALA A 456 19.88 14.00 2.07
C ALA A 456 19.96 15.02 3.21
N ILE A 457 19.43 14.69 4.40
CA ILE A 457 19.48 15.56 5.59
C ILE A 457 20.92 15.69 6.12
N ALA A 458 21.69 14.61 6.11
CA ALA A 458 23.09 14.65 6.52
C ALA A 458 23.93 15.55 5.59
N GLU A 459 23.65 15.50 4.28
CA GLU A 459 24.30 16.36 3.29
C GLU A 459 23.87 17.83 3.46
N GLU A 460 22.58 18.11 3.66
CA GLU A 460 22.06 19.45 3.94
C GLU A 460 22.71 20.05 5.20
N LYS A 461 22.79 19.29 6.30
CA LYS A 461 23.49 19.71 7.53
C LYS A 461 24.97 20.01 7.26
N ALA A 462 25.64 19.18 6.47
CA ALA A 462 27.04 19.40 6.11
C ALA A 462 27.24 20.64 5.22
N GLN A 463 26.30 20.92 4.30
CA GLN A 463 26.32 22.12 3.46
C GLN A 463 26.03 23.39 4.28
N LEU A 464 25.05 23.37 5.17
CA LEU A 464 24.74 24.50 6.07
C LEU A 464 25.91 24.81 7.03
N GLN A 465 26.59 23.78 7.54
CA GLN A 465 27.81 23.94 8.33
C GLN A 465 28.97 24.55 7.52
N LYS A 466 29.15 24.14 6.25
CA LYS A 466 30.13 24.74 5.34
C LYS A 466 29.82 26.20 5.00
N LEU A 467 28.53 26.58 4.98
CA LEU A 467 28.06 27.94 4.76
C LEU A 467 28.09 28.82 6.02
N GLY A 468 28.59 28.31 7.15
CA GLY A 468 28.83 29.09 8.37
C GLY A 468 27.62 29.25 9.28
N PHE A 469 26.49 28.60 9.00
CA PHE A 469 25.34 28.58 9.91
C PHE A 469 25.61 27.59 11.05
N ARG A 470 26.08 28.09 12.20
CA ARG A 470 26.05 27.32 13.46
C ARG A 470 24.63 27.37 14.02
N ASN A 471 24.03 26.18 14.15
CA ASN A 471 22.68 25.94 14.67
C ASN A 471 22.33 26.84 15.89
N ALA A 472 21.16 27.48 15.81
CA ALA A 472 20.36 27.81 16.99
C ALA A 472 19.46 26.62 17.33
#